data_AF-A0A7D4QM12-F1
#
_entry.id   AF-A0A7D4QM12-F1
#
_cell.length_a   1.000
_cell.length_b   1.000
_cell.length_c   1.000
_cell.angle_alpha   90.00
_cell.angle_beta   90.00
_cell.angle_gamma   90.00
#
_symmetry.space_group_name_H-M   'P 1'
#
loop_
_entity.id
_entity.type
_entity.pdbx_description
1 polymer ?
#
loop_
_entity_poly.entity_id
_entity_poly.type
_entity_poly.pdbx_seq_one_letter_code
_entity_poly.pdbx_strand_id
1 'polypeptide(L)' 'MYEAVVQTVGGVFRATTPDPLCIAITEDGVDGIVDFIHLHPNETAAATAANLPITLRWWVHENIRGVEIMSAYLNLRS' A
#
# COMPACT_ATOMS: atom_id res chain seq x y z
N MET A 1 -3.10 8.89 -11.54
CA MET A 1 -1.97 8.40 -10.69
C MET A 1 -2.31 6.98 -10.28
N TYR A 2 -1.35 6.04 -10.21
CA TYR A 2 -1.66 4.69 -9.73
C TYR A 2 -1.70 4.64 -8.20
N GLU A 3 -2.61 3.86 -7.65
CA GLU A 3 -2.64 3.48 -6.24
C GLU A 3 -2.82 1.97 -6.12
N ALA A 4 -2.16 1.35 -5.15
CA ALA A 4 -2.49 -0.02 -4.78
C ALA A 4 -3.64 -0.01 -3.79
N VAL A 5 -4.53 -0.99 -3.89
CA VAL A 5 -5.66 -1.19 -2.99
C VAL A 5 -5.60 -2.61 -2.45
N VAL A 6 -5.63 -2.75 -1.13
CA VAL A 6 -5.77 -4.04 -0.44
C VAL A 6 -7.04 -4.01 0.38
N GLN A 7 -7.99 -4.87 0.02
CA GLN A 7 -9.24 -5.04 0.76
C GLN A 7 -9.10 -6.20 1.73
N THR A 8 -9.47 -5.94 2.97
CA THR A 8 -9.48 -6.93 4.04
C THR A 8 -10.88 -7.02 4.64
N VAL A 9 -11.13 -8.04 5.47
CA VAL A 9 -12.39 -8.14 6.23
C VAL A 9 -12.57 -7.02 7.26
N GLY A 10 -11.48 -6.32 7.63
CA GLY A 10 -11.49 -5.28 8.67
C GLY A 10 -11.37 -3.84 8.16
N GLY A 11 -11.07 -3.64 6.87
CA GLY A 11 -10.81 -2.32 6.30
C GLY A 11 -10.15 -2.36 4.93
N VAL A 12 -10.02 -1.20 4.30
CA VAL A 12 -9.38 -1.05 2.99
C VAL A 12 -8.16 -0.15 3.13
N PHE A 13 -7.01 -0.69 2.76
CA PHE A 13 -5.74 0.02 2.77
C PHE A 13 -5.38 0.43 1.35
N ARG A 14 -4.77 1.61 1.21
CA ARG A 14 -4.25 2.14 -0.06
C ARG A 14 -2.79 2.49 0.08
N ALA A 15 -2.05 2.35 -1.01
CA ALA A 15 -0.67 2.81 -1.10
C ALA A 15 -0.48 3.67 -2.34
N THR A 16 0.26 4.77 -2.17
CA THR A 16 0.67 5.69 -3.23
C THR A 16 2.16 6.00 -3.12
N THR A 17 2.75 6.49 -4.20
CA THR A 17 4.19 6.77 -4.27
C THR A 17 4.42 8.25 -4.51
N PRO A 18 4.49 9.07 -3.43
CA PRO A 18 4.76 10.50 -3.56
C PRO A 18 6.13 10.78 -4.21
N ASP A 19 7.09 9.88 -4.02
CA ASP A 19 8.40 9.87 -4.68
C ASP A 19 8.93 8.42 -4.82
N PRO A 20 10.02 8.18 -5.60
CA PRO A 20 10.52 6.82 -5.86
C PRO A 20 11.08 6.06 -4.64
N LEU A 21 11.36 6.76 -3.53
CA LEU A 21 11.93 6.19 -2.30
C LEU A 21 10.92 6.15 -1.15
N CYS A 22 9.67 6.51 -1.40
CA CYS A 22 8.65 6.60 -0.38
C CYS A 22 7.32 6.01 -0.86
N ILE A 23 6.73 5.16 -0.02
CA ILE A 23 5.37 4.66 -0.20
C ILE A 23 4.53 5.16 0.97
N ALA A 24 3.50 5.94 0.68
CA ALA A 24 2.55 6.44 1.66
C ALA A 24 1.33 5.50 1.72
N ILE A 25 0.95 5.08 2.92
CA ILE A 25 -0.17 4.16 3.16
C ILE A 25 -1.31 4.92 3.85
N THR A 26 -2.53 4.73 3.38
CA THR A 26 -3.75 5.28 4.00
C THR A 26 -4.76 4.16 4.25
N GLU A 27 -5.67 4.40 5.18
CA GLU A 27 -6.79 3.49 5.49
C GLU A 27 -8.12 4.23 5.31
N ASP A 28 -9.11 3.58 4.69
CA ASP A 28 -10.43 4.19 4.53
C ASP A 28 -11.09 4.48 5.87
N GLY A 29 -11.55 5.73 6.04
CA GLY A 29 -12.18 6.17 7.28
C GLY A 29 -11.21 6.64 8.36
N VAL A 30 -9.89 6.57 8.09
CA VAL A 30 -8.86 7.16 8.94
C VAL A 30 -8.31 8.42 8.26
N ASP A 31 -8.33 9.53 8.97
CA ASP A 31 -7.80 10.79 8.46
C ASP A 31 -6.27 10.76 8.39
N GLY A 32 -5.74 10.91 7.18
CA GLY A 32 -4.31 11.07 6.93
C GLY A 32 -3.58 9.80 6.51
N ILE A 33 -2.25 9.87 6.59
CA ILE A 33 -1.34 8.77 6.26
C ILE A 33 -1.12 7.96 7.52
N VAL A 34 -1.40 6.65 7.44
CA VAL A 34 -1.24 5.73 8.57
C VAL A 34 0.19 5.23 8.71
N ASP A 35 0.95 5.18 7.59
CA ASP A 35 2.37 4.82 7.62
C ASP A 35 3.12 5.28 6.36
N PHE A 36 4.45 5.36 6.47
CA PHE A 36 5.38 5.58 5.37
C PHE A 36 6.46 4.48 5.32
N ILE A 37 6.53 3.78 4.18
CA ILE A 37 7.64 2.88 3.89
C ILE A 37 8.73 3.69 3.18
N HIS A 38 9.87 3.84 3.85
CA HIS A 38 11.06 4.47 3.27
C HIS A 38 11.95 3.38 2.66
N LEU A 39 12.19 3.48 1.35
CA LEU A 39 12.95 2.49 0.60
C LEU A 39 14.42 2.86 0.54
N HIS A 40 15.28 1.85 0.60
CA HIS A 40 16.67 2.03 0.23
C HIS A 40 16.77 2.36 -1.28
N PRO A 41 17.75 3.15 -1.75
CA PRO A 41 17.91 3.48 -3.17
C PRO A 41 17.99 2.26 -4.13
N ASN A 42 18.42 1.11 -3.61
CA ASN A 42 18.50 -0.14 -4.37
C ASN A 42 17.17 -0.93 -4.41
N GLU A 43 16.13 -0.45 -3.75
CA GLU A 43 14.83 -1.13 -3.56
C GLU A 43 13.64 -0.35 -4.14
N THR A 44 13.92 0.69 -4.93
CA THR A 44 12.91 1.55 -5.60
C THR A 44 11.90 0.75 -6.44
N ALA A 45 12.26 -0.46 -6.88
CA ALA A 45 11.36 -1.37 -7.57
C ALA A 45 10.07 -1.65 -6.78
N ALA A 46 10.10 -1.62 -5.45
CA ALA A 46 8.93 -1.82 -4.59
C ALA A 46 7.88 -0.71 -4.71
N ALA A 47 8.29 0.50 -5.11
CA ALA A 47 7.42 1.65 -5.38
C ALA A 47 6.92 1.71 -6.84
N THR A 48 7.21 0.71 -7.66
CA THR A 48 6.67 0.66 -9.04
C THR A 48 5.20 0.21 -9.02
N ALA A 49 4.41 0.69 -10.00
CA ALA A 49 3.00 0.33 -10.11
C ALA A 49 2.75 -1.19 -10.15
N ALA A 50 3.66 -1.96 -10.77
CA ALA A 50 3.56 -3.41 -10.84
C ALA A 50 3.75 -4.09 -9.46
N ASN A 51 4.61 -3.55 -8.61
CA ASN A 51 4.95 -4.14 -7.31
C ASN A 51 4.16 -3.54 -6.14
N LEU A 52 3.58 -2.35 -6.32
CA LEU A 52 2.89 -1.63 -5.24
C LEU A 52 1.79 -2.46 -4.55
N PRO A 53 0.94 -3.24 -5.26
CA PRO A 53 -0.05 -4.11 -4.62
C PRO A 53 0.59 -5.24 -3.80
N ILE A 54 1.76 -5.74 -4.24
CA ILE A 54 2.52 -6.75 -3.51
C ILE A 54 3.06 -6.13 -2.22
N THR A 55 3.72 -4.98 -2.32
CA THR A 55 4.28 -4.26 -1.17
C THR A 55 3.22 -3.94 -0.12
N LEU A 56 2.06 -3.42 -0.54
CA LEU A 56 0.96 -3.14 0.39
C LEU A 56 0.39 -4.41 1.03
N ARG A 57 0.28 -5.52 0.27
CA ARG A 57 -0.18 -6.80 0.81
C ARG A 57 0.73 -7.31 1.93
N TRP A 58 2.06 -7.22 1.72
CA TRP A 58 3.04 -7.56 2.74
C TRP A 58 2.92 -6.68 3.98
N TRP A 59 2.83 -5.36 3.78
CA TRP A 59 2.65 -4.42 4.88
C TRP A 59 1.39 -4.74 5.71
N VAL A 60 0.26 -5.02 5.07
CA VAL A 60 -0.99 -5.41 5.75
C VAL A 60 -0.79 -6.71 6.53
N HIS A 61 -0.12 -7.70 5.96
CA HIS A 61 0.15 -8.97 6.62
C HIS A 61 1.02 -8.80 7.88
N GLU A 62 2.02 -7.91 7.84
CA GLU A 62 2.95 -7.68 8.95
C GLU A 62 2.34 -6.80 10.06
N ASN A 63 1.59 -5.77 9.69
CA ASN A 63 1.12 -4.74 10.61
C ASN A 63 -0.32 -4.97 11.10
N ILE A 64 -1.19 -5.55 10.27
CA ILE A 64 -2.59 -5.78 10.59
C ILE A 64 -2.81 -7.28 10.84
N ARG A 65 -2.32 -7.74 11.99
CA ARG A 65 -2.30 -9.17 12.32
C ARG A 65 -3.71 -9.77 12.39
N GLY A 66 -3.84 -10.98 11.84
CA GLY A 66 -5.06 -11.78 11.94
C GLY A 66 -6.21 -11.33 11.03
N VAL A 67 -5.96 -10.38 10.11
CA VAL A 67 -6.96 -9.97 9.13
C VAL A 67 -6.84 -10.80 7.84
N GLU A 68 -7.98 -11.28 7.35
CA GLU A 68 -8.04 -11.95 6.04
C GLU A 68 -8.01 -10.92 4.91
N ILE A 69 -7.11 -11.12 3.96
CA ILE A 69 -6.98 -10.29 2.74
C ILE A 69 -7.88 -10.88 1.66
N MET A 70 -8.90 -10.12 1.27
CA MET A 70 -9.89 -10.53 0.27
C MET A 70 -9.40 -10.26 -1.15
N SER A 71 -8.78 -9.11 -1.38
CA SER A 71 -8.27 -8.72 -2.71
C SER A 71 -7.08 -7.77 -2.60
N ALA A 72 -6.24 -7.77 -3.62
CA ALA A 72 -5.11 -6.87 -3.77
C ALA A 72 -4.94 -6.54 -5.26
N TYR A 73 -5.07 -5.26 -5.63
CA TYR A 73 -5.03 -4.84 -7.03
C TYR A 73 -4.46 -3.42 -7.19
N LEU A 74 -4.10 -3.10 -8.43
CA LEU A 74 -3.68 -1.76 -8.83
C LEU A 74 -4.88 -1.01 -9.38
N ASN A 75 -5.12 0.20 -8.90
CA ASN A 75 -6.16 1.09 -9.38
C ASN A 75 -5.55 2.31 -10.08
N LEU A 76 -6.15 2.72 -11.19
CA LEU A 76 -5.84 4.01 -11.82
C LEU A 76 -6.75 5.06 -11.18
N ARG A 77 -6.18 5.93 -10.36
CA ARG A 77 -6.89 7.04 -9.73
C ARG A 77 -7.23 8.07 -10.82
N SER A 78 -8.54 8.21 -11.08
CA SER A 78 -9.17 9.16 -12.00
C SER A 78 -9.11 10.59 -11.48
#